data_AF-A0AAE3KP91-F1
#
_entry.id   AF-A0AAE3KP91-F1
#
_cell.length_a   1.000
_cell.length_b   1.000
_cell.length_c   1.000
_cell.angle_alpha   90.00
_cell.angle_beta   90.00
_cell.angle_gamma   90.00
#
_symmetry.space_group_name_H-M   'P 1'
#
loop_
_entity.id
_entity.type
_entity.pdbx_description
1 polymer ?
#
loop_
_entity_poly.entity_id
_entity_poly.type
_entity_poly.pdbx_seq_one_letter_code
_entity_poly.pdbx_strand_id
1 'polypeptide(L)'
;MDYQDIITIEPGKRSGKPCIRGMRITVYDILEYLAGGMTQTEILEDFSELTSEDIKACLAFAADREKKLFVASLLAILHFSRNVAADGRSTL
;
A
#
# COMPACT_ATOMS: atom_id res chain seq x y z
N MET A 1 -13.91 2.97 6.59
CA MET A 1 -12.75 3.17 7.47
C MET A 1 -11.77 4.02 6.68
N ASP A 2 -11.42 5.21 7.17
CA ASP A 2 -10.36 6.00 6.56
C ASP A 2 -9.03 5.56 7.19
N TYR A 3 -8.20 4.84 6.43
CA TYR A 3 -6.91 4.37 6.93
C TYR A 3 -5.86 5.49 6.94
N GLN A 4 -6.15 6.65 6.33
CA GLN A 4 -5.19 7.74 6.15
C GLN A 4 -4.79 8.42 7.47
N ASP A 5 -5.67 8.37 8.47
CA ASP A 5 -5.38 8.89 9.82
C ASP A 5 -4.48 7.93 10.63
N ILE A 6 -4.37 6.68 10.21
CA ILE A 6 -3.63 5.62 10.91
C ILE A 6 -2.32 5.30 10.19
N ILE A 7 -2.33 5.20 8.86
CA ILE A 7 -1.17 4.82 8.07
C ILE A 7 -0.45 6.08 7.57
N THR A 8 0.76 6.26 8.07
CA THR A 8 1.62 7.42 7.82
C THR A 8 2.81 7.03 6.94
N ILE A 9 3.26 7.94 6.07
CA ILE A 9 4.45 7.76 5.25
C ILE A 9 5.39 8.93 5.54
N GLU A 10 6.46 8.66 6.29
CA GLU A 10 7.44 9.67 6.69
C GLU A 10 8.76 9.45 5.94
N PRO A 11 9.26 10.45 5.17
CA PRO A 11 10.58 10.39 4.55
C PRO A 11 11.67 10.10 5.59
N GLY A 12 12.53 9.12 5.31
CA GLY A 12 13.63 8.72 6.21
C GLY A 12 13.25 7.71 7.30
N LYS A 13 11.96 7.48 7.57
CA LYS A 13 11.51 6.45 8.51
C LYS A 13 11.26 5.13 7.80
N ARG A 14 11.97 4.07 8.19
CA ARG A 14 11.91 2.75 7.51
C ARG A 14 12.02 2.87 5.98
N SER A 15 12.83 3.82 5.49
CA SER A 15 12.98 4.12 4.06
C SER A 15 11.70 4.59 3.36
N GLY A 16 10.84 5.33 4.06
CA GLY A 16 9.57 5.85 3.50
C GLY A 16 8.49 4.77 3.35
N LYS A 17 8.61 3.65 4.08
CA LYS A 17 7.57 2.62 4.09
C LYS A 17 6.34 3.11 4.87
N PRO A 18 5.12 2.69 4.50
CA PRO A 18 3.90 2.99 5.26
C PRO A 18 3.97 2.38 6.66
N CYS A 19 3.85 3.23 7.68
CA CYS A 19 3.96 2.90 9.10
C CYS A 19 2.66 3.20 9.84
N ILE A 20 2.33 2.38 10.84
CA ILE A 20 1.16 2.57 11.70
C ILE A 20 1.44 3.70 12.70
N ARG A 21 0.63 4.75 12.73
CA ARG A 21 0.64 5.86 13.70
C ARG A 21 2.02 6.43 14.03
N GLY A 22 2.93 6.51 13.06
CA GLY A 22 4.31 6.94 13.30
C GLY A 22 5.14 5.97 14.16
N MET A 23 4.75 4.72 14.30
CA MET A 23 5.55 3.64 14.87
C MET A 23 6.61 3.18 13.86
N ARG A 24 7.51 2.29 14.29
CA ARG A 24 8.46 1.60 13.39
C ARG A 24 7.95 0.24 12.89
N ILE A 25 6.65 -0.01 13.06
CA ILE A 25 5.92 -1.16 12.52
C ILE A 25 5.26 -0.73 11.21
N THR A 26 5.60 -1.43 10.13
CA THR A 26 5.11 -1.12 8.79
C THR A 26 3.89 -1.94 8.44
N VAL A 27 3.12 -1.47 7.46
CA VAL A 27 2.02 -2.27 6.87
C VAL A 27 2.55 -3.61 6.35
N TYR A 28 3.77 -3.64 5.82
CA TYR A 28 4.41 -4.86 5.34
C TYR A 28 4.63 -5.88 6.46
N ASP A 29 5.11 -5.44 7.62
CA ASP A 29 5.39 -6.34 8.74
C ASP A 29 4.09 -7.04 9.19
N ILE A 30 2.97 -6.30 9.30
CA ILE A 30 1.66 -6.88 9.65
C ILE A 30 1.18 -7.90 8.60
N LEU A 31 1.29 -7.58 7.31
CA LEU A 31 0.88 -8.49 6.25
C LEU A 31 1.75 -9.75 6.22
N GLU A 32 3.05 -9.63 6.50
CA GLU A 32 3.99 -10.75 6.59
C GLU A 32 3.66 -11.67 7.77
N TYR A 33 3.34 -11.12 8.94
CA TYR A 33 2.90 -11.91 10.10
C TYR A 33 1.61 -12.68 9.82
N LEU A 34 0.61 -12.00 9.26
CA LEU A 34 -0.66 -12.64 8.88
C LEU A 34 -0.44 -13.73 7.81
N ALA A 35 0.39 -13.47 6.80
CA ALA A 35 0.74 -14.45 5.77
C ALA A 35 1.54 -15.64 6.35
N GLY A 36 2.34 -15.40 7.39
CA GLY A 36 3.04 -16.43 8.16
C GLY A 36 2.15 -17.27 9.06
N GLY A 37 0.84 -16.95 9.15
CA GLY A 37 -0.15 -17.71 9.90
C GLY A 37 -0.43 -17.18 11.31
N MET A 38 0.16 -16.06 11.71
CA MET A 38 -0.20 -15.42 12.98
C MET A 38 -1.63 -14.88 12.92
N THR A 39 -2.36 -15.05 14.02
CA THR A 39 -3.68 -14.47 14.22
C THR A 39 -3.57 -13.00 14.63
N GLN A 40 -4.65 -12.24 14.45
CA GLN A 40 -4.69 -10.85 14.91
C GLN A 40 -4.48 -10.76 16.43
N THR A 41 -5.00 -11.71 17.20
CA THR A 41 -4.83 -11.74 18.66
C THR A 41 -3.36 -11.88 19.05
N GLU A 42 -2.64 -12.84 18.45
CA GLU A 42 -1.20 -13.04 18.72
C GLU A 42 -0.39 -11.77 18.37
N ILE A 43 -0.71 -11.11 17.25
CA ILE A 43 -0.06 -9.84 16.87
C ILE A 43 -0.33 -8.75 17.92
N LEU A 44 -1.55 -8.64 18.45
CA LEU A 44 -1.89 -7.64 19.46
C LEU A 44 -1.27 -7.96 20.84
N GLU A 45 -1.06 -9.24 21.14
CA GLU A 45 -0.35 -9.70 22.34
C GLU A 45 1.14 -9.37 22.27
N ASP A 46 1.79 -9.64 21.13
CA ASP A 46 3.20 -9.33 20.90
C ASP A 46 3.46 -7.81 20.82
N PHE A 47 2.49 -7.06 20.30
CA PHE A 47 2.57 -5.61 20.12
C PHE A 47 1.41 -4.90 20.82
N SER A 48 1.48 -4.80 22.15
CA SER A 48 0.45 -4.15 22.99
C SER A 48 0.10 -2.70 22.62
N GLU A 49 0.97 -2.01 21.88
CA GLU A 49 0.72 -0.67 21.36
C GLU A 49 -0.27 -0.66 20.19
N LEU A 50 -0.45 -1.79 19.49
CA LEU A 50 -1.36 -1.93 18.35
C LEU A 50 -2.80 -2.12 18.81
N THR A 51 -3.71 -1.75 17.92
CA THR A 51 -5.15 -1.96 18.06
C THR A 51 -5.68 -2.79 16.90
N SER A 52 -6.82 -3.44 17.09
CA SER A 52 -7.53 -4.14 16.02
C SER A 52 -7.82 -3.21 14.82
N GLU A 53 -8.06 -1.93 15.08
CA GLU A 53 -8.27 -0.89 14.09
C GLU A 53 -7.02 -0.62 13.25
N ASP A 54 -5.82 -0.69 13.86
CA ASP A 54 -4.54 -0.57 13.14
C ASP A 54 -4.36 -1.71 12.14
N ILE A 55 -4.66 -2.95 12.54
CA ILE A 55 -4.58 -4.12 11.65
C ILE A 55 -5.56 -3.98 10.48
N LYS A 56 -6.80 -3.57 10.76
CA LYS A 56 -7.81 -3.29 9.71
C LYS A 56 -7.34 -2.18 8.77
N ALA A 57 -6.69 -1.13 9.29
CA ALA A 57 -6.15 -0.05 8.49
C ALA A 57 -5.02 -0.53 7.56
N CYS A 58 -4.14 -1.43 8.02
CA CYS A 58 -3.13 -2.08 7.19
C CYS A 58 -3.75 -2.85 6.01
N LEU A 59 -4.80 -3.64 6.28
CA LEU A 59 -5.51 -4.39 5.23
C LEU A 59 -6.21 -3.46 4.22
N ALA A 60 -6.86 -2.40 4.72
CA ALA A 60 -7.52 -1.41 3.87
C ALA A 60 -6.52 -0.65 3.00
N PHE A 61 -5.38 -0.25 3.56
CA PHE A 61 -4.28 0.36 2.81
C PHE A 61 -3.77 -0.55 1.70
N ALA A 62 -3.57 -1.84 2.00
CA ALA A 62 -3.08 -2.82 1.01
C ALA A 62 -4.07 -2.98 -0.16
N ALA A 63 -5.36 -3.12 0.15
CA ALA A 63 -6.41 -3.25 -0.87
C ALA A 63 -6.51 -2.00 -1.76
N ASP A 64 -6.46 -0.80 -1.17
CA ASP A 64 -6.49 0.45 -1.93
C ASP A 64 -5.23 0.65 -2.79
N ARG A 65 -4.06 0.31 -2.25
CA ARG A 65 -2.78 0.36 -3.00
C ARG A 65 -2.82 -0.57 -4.21
N GLU A 66 -3.32 -1.79 -4.05
CA GLU A 66 -3.45 -2.74 -5.16
C GLU A 66 -4.40 -2.21 -6.25
N LYS A 67 -5.56 -1.68 -5.84
CA LYS A 67 -6.51 -1.02 -6.74
C LYS A 67 -5.85 0.15 -7.51
N LYS A 68 -5.09 1.00 -6.83
CA LYS A 68 -4.38 2.13 -7.44
C LYS A 68 -3.32 1.67 -8.44
N LEU A 69 -2.57 0.61 -8.13
CA LEU A 69 -1.58 0.03 -9.06
C LEU A 69 -2.25 -0.53 -10.32
N PHE A 70 -3.37 -1.23 -10.17
CA PHE A 70 -4.14 -1.73 -11.30
C PHE A 70 -4.61 -0.59 -12.23
N VAL A 71 -5.18 0.47 -11.66
CA VAL A 71 -5.66 1.64 -12.42
C VAL A 71 -4.50 2.39 -13.08
N ALA A 72 -3.38 2.59 -12.38
CA ALA A 72 -2.21 3.28 -12.92
C ALA A 72 -1.61 2.51 -14.11
N SER A 73 -1.56 1.18 -14.02
CA SER A 73 -1.12 0.31 -15.12
C SER A 73 -2.00 0.46 -16.37
N LEU A 74 -3.33 0.46 -16.19
CA LEU A 74 -4.27 0.65 -17.29
C LEU A 74 -4.10 2.02 -17.97
N LEU A 75 -3.91 3.08 -17.17
CA LEU A 75 -3.67 4.41 -17.69
C LEU A 75 -2.35 4.48 -18.46
N ALA A 76 -1.27 3.86 -17.97
CA ALA A 76 0.00 3.82 -18.69
C ALA A 76 -0.13 3.18 -20.08
N ILE A 77 -0.90 2.08 -20.19
CA ILE A 77 -1.17 1.40 -21.47
C ILE A 77 -1.97 2.29 -22.42
N LEU A 78 -3.01 2.97 -21.93
CA LEU A 78 -3.85 3.87 -22.74
C LEU A 78 -3.08 5.10 -23.25
N HIS A 79 -2.19 5.68 -22.43
CA HIS A 79 -1.33 6.79 -22.85
C HIS A 79 -0.28 6.32 -23.89
N PHE A 80 0.29 5.13 -23.72
CA PHE A 80 1.21 4.56 -24.70
C PHE A 80 0.53 4.32 -26.07
N SER A 81 -0.67 3.74 -26.08
CA SER A 81 -1.43 3.51 -27.31
C SER A 81 -1.77 4.82 -28.06
N ARG A 82 -2.09 5.89 -27.33
CA ARG A 82 -2.33 7.22 -27.92
C ARG A 82 -1.08 7.82 -28.56
N ASN A 83 0.09 7.65 -27.96
CA ASN A 83 1.33 8.18 -28.52
C ASN A 83 1.78 7.41 -29.77
N VAL A 84 1.59 6.08 -29.81
CA VAL A 84 1.89 5.28 -31.02
C VAL A 84 0.98 5.66 -32.20
N ALA A 85 -0.30 5.97 -31.96
CA ALA A 85 -1.21 6.41 -33.02
C ALA A 85 -0.90 7.84 -33.54
N ALA A 86 -0.29 8.69 -32.72
CA ALA A 86 0.07 10.06 -33.09
C ALA A 86 1.34 10.14 -33.96
N ASP A 87 2.28 9.21 -33.81
CA ASP A 87 3.54 9.15 -34.58
C ASP A 87 3.39 8.52 -35.99
N GLY A 88 2.19 8.07 -36.36
CA GLY A 88 1.90 7.47 -37.67
C GLY A 88 1.87 8.42 -38.87
N ARG A 89 2.52 9.59 -38.81
CA ARG A 89 2.53 10.55 -39.93
C ARG A 89 3.88 11.25 -40.12
N SER A 90 4.94 10.49 -40.40
CA SER A 90 6.09 10.97 -41.17
C SER A 90 7.01 9.83 -41.60
N THR A 91 6.57 9.00 -42.53
CA THR A 91 7.51 8.36 -43.47
C THR A 91 6.98 8.66 -44.86
N LEU A 92 7.77 9.46 -45.58
CA LEU A 92 7.67 9.76 -47.01
C LEU A 92 7.47 8.49 -47.85
#